data_AF-A0A951Q3Q9-F1
#
_entry.id   AF-A0A951Q3Q9-F1
#
_cell.length_a   1.000
_cell.length_b   1.000
_cell.length_c   1.000
_cell.angle_alpha   90.00
_cell.angle_beta   90.00
_cell.angle_gamma   90.00
#
_symmetry.space_group_name_H-M   'P 1'
#
loop_
_entity.id
_entity.type
_entity.pdbx_description
1 polymer ?
#
loop_
_entity_poly.entity_id
_entity_poly.type
_entity_poly.pdbx_seq_one_letter_code
_entity_poly.pdbx_strand_id
1 'polypeptide(L)'
;MMMTKLDYTVFRRISIKHLRRKMCLLTLILPFLTSTTTSLVVARENETANAPYEIGLWGDLPYSDAQEVGVTRLIEDMNSQKLAFTAHDGDLKAGSNSLCDNALYAKALGYFNSLEAPAAFTPGDNDWTDCDRPSNGGFNSLERLDYERLVFFSTSLSLGRRRLAQQVQVVPLCLGVNGVVPCVENRRWTVGRVTYATLNIQGSCNNLCDTTPDPAEYAARNAANIAWMKQTFQVAVEPLPTVPIPYRLTQI
;
A
#
# COMPACT_ATOMS: atom_id res chain seq x y z
N MET A 1 65.01 -5.20 -22.49
CA MET A 1 63.98 -4.28 -23.03
C MET A 1 62.90 -4.12 -21.95
N MET A 2 63.28 -3.49 -20.84
CA MET A 2 63.07 -2.06 -20.51
C MET A 2 61.61 -1.80 -20.08
N MET A 3 61.38 -1.97 -18.77
CA MET A 3 60.26 -1.41 -18.02
C MET A 3 60.38 0.12 -18.03
N THR A 4 59.29 0.81 -18.34
CA THR A 4 59.09 2.22 -17.99
C THR A 4 57.76 2.38 -17.27
N LYS A 5 57.85 3.17 -16.20
CA LYS A 5 56.88 3.48 -15.14
C LYS A 5 56.63 5.00 -15.21
N LEU A 6 55.52 5.43 -14.59
CA LEU A 6 55.16 6.82 -14.21
C LEU A 6 54.67 7.72 -15.39
N ASP A 7 53.69 8.61 -15.25
CA ASP A 7 53.40 9.55 -14.15
C ASP A 7 51.90 9.93 -14.01
N TYR A 8 51.43 10.02 -12.76
CA TYR A 8 50.27 10.82 -12.35
C TYR A 8 50.75 11.82 -11.30
N THR A 9 50.74 13.11 -11.62
CA THR A 9 50.91 14.20 -10.64
C THR A 9 50.28 15.47 -11.17
N VAL A 10 49.31 16.05 -10.44
CA VAL A 10 49.38 17.45 -9.95
C VAL A 10 48.48 17.56 -8.70
N PHE A 11 49.09 17.54 -7.53
CA PHE A 11 48.51 18.10 -6.29
C PHE A 11 49.16 19.47 -6.06
N ARG A 12 48.35 20.53 -5.97
CA ARG A 12 48.84 21.87 -5.64
C ARG A 12 48.58 22.16 -4.15
N ARG A 13 49.67 22.26 -3.38
CA ARG A 13 49.69 22.77 -1.99
C ARG A 13 49.57 24.29 -2.00
N ILE A 14 48.78 24.85 -1.10
CA ILE A 14 48.97 26.22 -0.58
C ILE A 14 48.96 26.12 0.95
N SER A 15 50.02 26.64 1.57
CA SER A 15 50.20 26.78 3.01
C SER A 15 50.67 28.21 3.26
N ILE A 16 49.99 28.98 4.11
CA ILE A 16 50.61 30.08 4.86
C ILE A 16 50.04 30.09 6.30
N LYS A 17 50.98 30.21 7.24
CA LYS A 17 50.85 30.19 8.70
C LYS A 17 50.71 31.61 9.29
N HIS A 18 50.31 31.67 10.57
CA HIS A 18 50.34 32.81 11.54
C HIS A 18 49.12 33.76 11.43
N LEU A 19 48.44 34.16 12.51
CA LEU A 19 49.00 34.79 13.72
C LEU A 19 48.00 34.74 14.90
N ARG A 20 48.52 34.54 16.11
CA ARG A 20 47.80 34.51 17.40
C ARG A 20 47.46 35.92 17.92
N ARG A 21 46.30 35.99 18.60
CA ARG A 21 45.94 36.78 19.81
C ARG A 21 46.06 38.33 19.77
N LYS A 22 44.94 39.02 20.03
CA LYS A 22 44.78 39.98 21.15
C LYS A 22 43.31 40.42 21.34
N MET A 23 43.04 40.91 22.54
CA MET A 23 41.78 41.04 23.27
C MET A 23 41.20 42.47 23.18
N CYS A 24 39.92 42.60 23.56
CA CYS A 24 39.15 43.81 23.92
C CYS A 24 38.57 44.69 22.78
N LEU A 25 37.24 44.77 22.71
CA LEU A 25 36.48 45.88 23.31
C LEU A 25 34.96 45.57 23.36
N LEU A 26 34.33 45.99 24.46
CA LEU A 26 32.89 46.02 24.74
C LEU A 26 32.11 46.87 23.72
N THR A 27 30.91 46.41 23.33
CA THR A 27 29.74 47.27 23.11
C THR A 27 28.46 46.50 23.45
N LEU A 28 27.71 47.01 24.45
CA LEU A 28 26.39 46.52 24.84
C LEU A 28 25.36 46.84 23.74
N ILE A 29 24.60 45.83 23.31
CA ILE A 29 23.32 46.02 22.62
C ILE A 29 22.29 45.19 23.40
N LEU A 30 21.35 45.88 24.05
CA LEU A 30 20.17 45.28 24.68
C LEU A 30 19.18 44.88 23.56
N PRO A 31 18.76 43.61 23.43
CA PRO A 31 17.53 43.30 22.75
C PRO A 31 16.39 43.28 23.77
N PHE A 32 15.37 44.10 23.53
CA PHE A 32 14.05 43.96 24.16
C PHE A 32 13.53 42.54 23.90
N LEU A 33 13.42 41.71 24.94
CA LEU A 33 12.67 40.46 24.87
C LEU A 33 11.17 40.81 24.91
N THR A 34 10.54 40.92 23.75
CA THR A 34 9.10 40.76 23.64
C THR A 34 8.78 39.28 23.78
N SER A 35 8.24 38.89 24.94
CA SER A 35 7.76 37.53 25.17
C SER A 35 6.50 37.31 24.32
N THR A 36 6.66 36.81 23.10
CA THR A 36 5.56 36.28 22.30
C THR A 36 5.18 34.94 22.90
N THR A 37 4.08 34.91 23.65
CA THR A 37 3.44 33.66 24.07
C THR A 37 2.94 32.95 22.81
N THR A 38 3.73 32.04 22.26
CA THR A 38 3.27 31.05 21.30
C THR A 38 2.33 30.10 22.03
N SER A 39 1.03 30.38 21.96
CA SER A 39 0.01 29.40 22.30
C SER A 39 0.17 28.20 21.38
N LEU A 40 0.75 27.12 21.90
CA LEU A 40 0.69 25.80 21.29
C LEU A 40 -0.78 25.39 21.25
N VAL A 41 -1.42 25.59 20.11
CA VAL A 41 -2.70 24.94 19.80
C VAL A 41 -2.37 23.47 19.63
N VAL A 42 -2.54 22.69 20.71
CA VAL A 42 -2.61 21.24 20.62
C VAL A 42 -3.86 20.93 19.82
N ALA A 43 -3.68 20.55 18.55
CA ALA A 43 -4.77 20.10 17.71
C ALA A 43 -5.47 18.91 18.42
N ARG A 44 -6.77 19.04 18.64
CA ARG A 44 -7.62 17.96 19.13
C ARG A 44 -7.68 16.86 18.06
N GLU A 45 -6.78 15.89 18.11
CA GLU A 45 -6.88 14.69 17.26
C GLU A 45 -8.02 13.74 17.67
N ASN A 46 -8.72 14.01 18.79
CA ASN A 46 -9.72 13.11 19.35
C ASN A 46 -11.17 13.36 18.90
N GLU A 47 -11.45 14.39 18.09
CA GLU A 47 -12.81 14.67 17.60
C GLU A 47 -13.18 13.89 16.33
N THR A 48 -12.22 13.28 15.62
CA THR A 48 -12.44 12.67 14.29
C THR A 48 -12.70 11.17 14.31
N ALA A 49 -12.44 10.46 15.42
CA ALA A 49 -12.59 9.00 15.47
C ALA A 49 -14.04 8.50 15.27
N ASN A 50 -15.03 9.37 15.45
CA ASN A 50 -16.46 9.09 15.29
C ASN A 50 -17.12 9.89 14.16
N ALA A 51 -16.37 10.65 13.37
CA ALA A 51 -16.95 11.38 12.26
C ALA A 51 -17.44 10.40 11.17
N PRO A 52 -18.61 10.63 10.56
CA PRO A 52 -19.04 9.83 9.42
C PRO A 52 -18.04 10.01 8.27
N TYR A 53 -17.82 8.95 7.51
CA TYR A 53 -16.99 8.95 6.32
C TYR A 53 -17.62 8.06 5.25
N GLU A 54 -17.22 8.28 4.01
CA GLU A 54 -17.72 7.57 2.84
C GLU A 54 -16.61 6.72 2.22
N ILE A 55 -17.00 5.58 1.65
CA ILE A 55 -16.10 4.68 0.94
C ILE A 55 -16.70 4.38 -0.45
N GLY A 56 -15.84 4.22 -1.45
CA GLY A 56 -16.26 3.72 -2.77
C GLY A 56 -16.00 2.22 -2.84
N LEU A 57 -17.02 1.40 -3.06
CA LEU A 57 -16.89 -0.04 -3.25
C LEU A 57 -17.30 -0.38 -4.69
N TRP A 58 -16.46 -1.15 -5.37
CA TRP A 58 -16.63 -1.54 -6.77
C TRP A 58 -15.85 -2.83 -7.05
N GLY A 59 -16.00 -3.39 -8.25
CA GLY A 59 -15.31 -4.60 -8.72
C GLY A 59 -16.22 -5.39 -9.67
N ASP A 60 -15.79 -6.56 -10.14
CA ASP A 60 -16.43 -7.29 -11.25
C ASP A 60 -16.53 -6.46 -12.54
N LEU A 61 -15.51 -5.65 -12.80
CA LEU A 61 -15.46 -4.82 -14.01
C LEU A 61 -14.05 -4.38 -14.41
N PRO A 62 -13.80 -4.24 -15.72
CA PRO A 62 -14.76 -4.43 -16.82
C PRO A 62 -14.79 -5.86 -17.39
N TYR A 63 -15.98 -6.40 -17.64
CA TYR A 63 -16.20 -7.67 -18.36
C TYR A 63 -16.49 -7.48 -19.85
N SER A 64 -16.54 -6.24 -20.33
CA SER A 64 -16.78 -5.90 -21.73
C SER A 64 -16.23 -4.52 -22.08
N ASP A 65 -16.00 -4.28 -23.37
CA ASP A 65 -15.58 -2.97 -23.88
C ASP A 65 -16.55 -1.83 -23.47
N ALA A 66 -17.85 -2.14 -23.40
CA ALA A 66 -18.87 -1.18 -22.96
C ALA A 66 -18.70 -0.80 -21.48
N GLN A 67 -18.39 -1.79 -20.62
CA GLN A 67 -18.08 -1.54 -19.22
C GLN A 67 -16.74 -0.84 -19.04
N GLU A 68 -15.77 -1.05 -19.92
CA GLU A 68 -14.48 -0.33 -19.88
C GLU A 68 -14.68 1.19 -19.96
N VAL A 69 -15.58 1.65 -20.83
CA VAL A 69 -16.01 3.07 -20.87
C VAL A 69 -16.69 3.48 -19.56
N GLY A 70 -17.48 2.60 -18.97
CA GLY A 70 -18.15 2.80 -17.69
C GLY A 70 -17.18 2.97 -16.51
N VAL A 71 -16.07 2.23 -16.47
CA VAL A 71 -15.04 2.32 -15.42
C VAL A 71 -14.47 3.74 -15.33
N THR A 72 -14.22 4.38 -16.47
CA THR A 72 -13.69 5.75 -16.48
C THR A 72 -14.66 6.73 -15.82
N ARG A 73 -15.96 6.63 -16.13
CA ARG A 73 -17.00 7.48 -15.53
C ARG A 73 -17.21 7.17 -14.05
N LEU A 74 -17.12 5.91 -13.66
CA LEU A 74 -17.19 5.49 -12.27
C LEU A 74 -16.03 6.10 -11.44
N ILE A 75 -14.82 6.11 -12.00
CA ILE A 75 -13.67 6.75 -11.36
C ILE A 75 -13.87 8.27 -11.25
N GLU A 76 -14.40 8.92 -12.29
CA GLU A 76 -14.73 10.36 -12.24
C GLU A 76 -15.76 10.67 -11.15
N ASP A 77 -16.81 9.86 -11.04
CA ASP A 77 -17.82 9.99 -9.99
C ASP A 77 -17.19 9.81 -8.60
N MET A 78 -16.42 8.74 -8.37
CA MET A 78 -15.70 8.52 -7.11
C MET A 78 -14.75 9.67 -6.75
N ASN A 79 -14.06 10.24 -7.74
CA ASN A 79 -13.16 11.39 -7.55
C ASN A 79 -13.91 12.69 -7.24
N SER A 80 -15.19 12.81 -7.62
CA SER A 80 -16.03 13.95 -7.24
C SER A 80 -16.48 13.93 -5.77
N GLN A 81 -16.36 12.76 -5.12
CA GLN A 81 -16.75 12.53 -3.73
C GLN A 81 -15.54 12.68 -2.77
N LYS A 82 -15.81 12.94 -1.49
CA LYS A 82 -14.76 13.02 -0.44
C LYS A 82 -14.54 11.67 0.24
N LEU A 83 -14.14 10.67 -0.55
CA LEU A 83 -13.98 9.30 -0.05
C LEU A 83 -12.75 9.15 0.88
N ALA A 84 -12.95 8.45 1.99
CA ALA A 84 -11.86 8.05 2.89
C ALA A 84 -10.89 7.10 2.15
N PHE A 85 -11.46 6.15 1.42
CA PHE A 85 -10.78 5.23 0.51
C PHE A 85 -11.79 4.59 -0.45
N THR A 86 -11.27 3.86 -1.42
CA THR A 86 -12.00 2.99 -2.33
C THR A 86 -11.51 1.55 -2.15
N ALA A 87 -12.36 0.58 -2.42
CA ALA A 87 -12.05 -0.84 -2.37
C ALA A 87 -12.58 -1.51 -3.64
N HIS A 88 -11.71 -2.25 -4.32
CA HIS A 88 -12.06 -3.10 -5.44
C HIS A 88 -12.03 -4.57 -5.02
N ASP A 89 -13.14 -5.29 -5.16
CA ASP A 89 -13.32 -6.64 -4.64
C ASP A 89 -12.89 -7.79 -5.56
N GLY A 90 -12.41 -7.47 -6.76
CA GLY A 90 -11.72 -8.42 -7.64
C GLY A 90 -12.30 -8.40 -9.04
N ASP A 91 -11.80 -9.28 -9.89
CA ASP A 91 -12.27 -9.54 -11.25
C ASP A 91 -12.15 -8.33 -12.18
N LEU A 92 -10.89 -8.00 -12.48
CA LEU A 92 -10.38 -7.03 -13.43
C LEU A 92 -10.73 -7.36 -14.90
N LYS A 93 -11.22 -8.56 -15.18
CA LYS A 93 -11.64 -9.05 -16.51
C LYS A 93 -12.75 -10.07 -16.40
N ALA A 94 -13.44 -10.33 -17.52
CA ALA A 94 -14.38 -11.45 -17.61
C ALA A 94 -13.69 -12.81 -17.42
N GLY A 95 -14.43 -13.79 -16.90
CA GLY A 95 -13.93 -15.14 -16.62
C GLY A 95 -13.68 -16.00 -17.87
N SER A 96 -14.07 -15.53 -19.05
CA SER A 96 -13.83 -16.21 -20.32
C SER A 96 -13.55 -15.22 -21.45
N ASN A 97 -12.79 -15.65 -22.46
CA ASN A 97 -12.50 -14.90 -23.68
C ASN A 97 -11.83 -13.54 -23.42
N SER A 98 -11.07 -13.43 -22.34
CA SER A 98 -10.26 -12.27 -21.99
C SER A 98 -8.93 -12.75 -21.43
N LEU A 99 -7.82 -12.19 -21.91
CA LEU A 99 -6.49 -12.70 -21.60
C LEU A 99 -5.99 -12.20 -20.23
N CYS A 100 -5.32 -13.06 -19.48
CA CYS A 100 -4.56 -12.67 -18.28
C CYS A 100 -3.12 -12.23 -18.59
N ASP A 101 -2.96 -11.46 -19.67
CA ASP A 101 -1.64 -10.95 -20.04
C ASP A 101 -1.21 -9.78 -19.15
N ASN A 102 0.04 -9.35 -19.28
CA ASN A 102 0.55 -8.25 -18.46
C ASN A 102 -0.16 -6.90 -18.74
N ALA A 103 -0.81 -6.76 -19.91
CA ALA A 103 -1.52 -5.53 -20.27
C ALA A 103 -2.80 -5.36 -19.45
N LEU A 104 -3.48 -6.46 -19.07
CA LEU A 104 -4.60 -6.45 -18.13
C LEU A 104 -4.21 -5.75 -16.82
N TYR A 105 -3.17 -6.23 -16.14
CA TYR A 105 -2.77 -5.70 -14.83
C TYR A 105 -2.21 -4.28 -14.93
N ALA A 106 -1.51 -3.94 -16.03
CA ALA A 106 -1.05 -2.59 -16.27
C ALA A 106 -2.23 -1.61 -16.44
N LYS A 107 -3.28 -2.02 -17.16
CA LYS A 107 -4.52 -1.24 -17.33
C LYS A 107 -5.23 -1.05 -15.98
N ALA A 108 -5.43 -2.13 -15.22
CA ALA A 108 -6.03 -2.08 -13.89
C ALA A 108 -5.24 -1.18 -12.93
N LEU A 109 -3.90 -1.26 -12.94
CA LEU A 109 -3.05 -0.36 -12.16
C LEU A 109 -3.26 1.10 -12.56
N GLY A 110 -3.47 1.37 -13.85
CA GLY A 110 -3.85 2.69 -14.36
C GLY A 110 -5.18 3.19 -13.80
N TYR A 111 -6.20 2.33 -13.73
CA TYR A 111 -7.48 2.66 -13.08
C TYR A 111 -7.30 2.98 -11.60
N PHE A 112 -6.63 2.10 -10.85
CA PHE A 112 -6.40 2.32 -9.43
C PHE A 112 -5.61 3.60 -9.15
N ASN A 113 -4.58 3.90 -9.94
CA ASN A 113 -3.79 5.13 -9.77
C ASN A 113 -4.49 6.40 -10.31
N SER A 114 -5.62 6.26 -11.00
CA SER A 114 -6.46 7.39 -11.40
C SER A 114 -7.40 7.87 -10.30
N LEU A 115 -7.60 7.06 -9.26
CA LEU A 115 -8.39 7.43 -8.08
C LEU A 115 -7.62 8.45 -7.22
N GLU A 116 -8.28 9.54 -6.86
CA GLU A 116 -7.73 10.56 -5.96
C GLU A 116 -7.66 10.05 -4.52
N ALA A 117 -8.64 9.25 -4.11
CA ALA A 117 -8.64 8.56 -2.83
C ALA A 117 -7.72 7.33 -2.83
N PRO A 118 -7.29 6.85 -1.64
CA PRO A 118 -6.64 5.55 -1.51
C PRO A 118 -7.45 4.45 -2.16
N ALA A 119 -6.80 3.52 -2.85
CA ALA A 119 -7.44 2.38 -3.49
C ALA A 119 -6.91 1.06 -2.90
N ALA A 120 -7.76 0.37 -2.15
CA ALA A 120 -7.54 -1.00 -1.72
C ALA A 120 -8.03 -1.96 -2.81
N PHE A 121 -7.38 -3.11 -2.92
CA PHE A 121 -7.69 -4.14 -3.90
C PHE A 121 -7.54 -5.52 -3.24
N THR A 122 -8.41 -6.46 -3.61
CA THR A 122 -8.24 -7.89 -3.33
C THR A 122 -8.37 -8.66 -4.65
N PRO A 123 -7.55 -9.70 -4.89
CA PRO A 123 -7.64 -10.50 -6.11
C PRO A 123 -8.98 -11.23 -6.24
N GLY A 124 -9.56 -11.25 -7.44
CA GLY A 124 -10.67 -12.12 -7.83
C GLY A 124 -10.21 -13.35 -8.63
N ASP A 125 -11.13 -14.26 -8.94
CA ASP A 125 -10.81 -15.55 -9.57
C ASP A 125 -10.51 -15.36 -11.06
N ASN A 126 -11.16 -14.37 -11.66
CA ASN A 126 -10.92 -13.98 -13.03
C ASN A 126 -9.51 -13.38 -13.19
N ASP A 127 -8.89 -12.89 -12.12
CA ASP A 127 -7.60 -12.19 -12.21
C ASP A 127 -6.41 -13.16 -12.22
N TRP A 128 -6.57 -14.35 -11.64
CA TRP A 128 -5.47 -15.31 -11.57
C TRP A 128 -5.88 -16.79 -11.63
N THR A 129 -6.91 -17.26 -10.90
CA THR A 129 -7.24 -18.70 -10.91
C THR A 129 -7.77 -19.15 -12.26
N ASP A 130 -8.69 -18.40 -12.85
CA ASP A 130 -9.34 -18.70 -14.13
C ASP A 130 -8.41 -18.48 -15.33
N CYS A 131 -7.19 -17.99 -15.11
CA CYS A 131 -6.23 -17.71 -16.16
C CYS A 131 -5.69 -18.97 -16.84
N ASP A 132 -5.83 -20.11 -16.18
CA ASP A 132 -5.51 -21.43 -16.71
C ASP A 132 -6.49 -21.91 -17.81
N ARG A 133 -7.66 -21.27 -17.91
CA ARG A 133 -8.64 -21.58 -18.95
C ARG A 133 -8.04 -21.28 -20.32
N PRO A 134 -8.22 -22.17 -21.32
CA PRO A 134 -7.73 -21.93 -22.68
C PRO A 134 -8.23 -20.62 -23.29
N SER A 135 -9.48 -20.23 -22.99
CA SER A 135 -10.08 -18.97 -23.47
C SER A 135 -9.49 -17.71 -22.80
N ASN A 136 -8.75 -17.87 -21.70
CA ASN A 136 -8.07 -16.78 -20.99
C ASN A 136 -6.56 -16.75 -21.27
N GLY A 137 -6.10 -17.59 -22.20
CA GLY A 137 -4.70 -17.69 -22.63
C GLY A 137 -3.92 -18.84 -22.01
N GLY A 138 -4.52 -19.63 -21.10
CA GLY A 138 -3.89 -20.81 -20.51
C GLY A 138 -2.63 -20.48 -19.70
N PHE A 139 -2.62 -19.34 -19.01
CA PHE A 139 -1.53 -18.93 -18.14
C PHE A 139 -1.48 -19.80 -16.87
N ASN A 140 -0.32 -19.90 -16.25
CA ASN A 140 -0.22 -20.55 -14.95
C ASN A 140 -0.83 -19.66 -13.85
N SER A 141 -1.86 -20.14 -13.16
CA SER A 141 -2.60 -19.35 -12.17
C SER A 141 -1.72 -18.84 -11.03
N LEU A 142 -0.84 -19.68 -10.49
CA LEU A 142 0.05 -19.28 -9.38
C LEU A 142 1.06 -18.21 -9.81
N GLU A 143 1.54 -18.28 -11.05
CA GLU A 143 2.40 -17.27 -11.64
C GLU A 143 1.65 -15.95 -11.84
N ARG A 144 0.38 -15.98 -12.25
CA ARG A 144 -0.48 -14.79 -12.33
C ARG A 144 -0.72 -14.15 -10.96
N LEU A 145 -0.93 -14.96 -9.92
CA LEU A 145 -1.02 -14.45 -8.54
C LEU A 145 0.29 -13.80 -8.08
N ASP A 146 1.44 -14.41 -8.38
CA ASP A 146 2.75 -13.80 -8.09
C ASP A 146 2.96 -12.48 -8.85
N TYR A 147 2.45 -12.39 -10.09
CA TYR A 147 2.47 -11.16 -10.86
C TYR A 147 1.58 -10.08 -10.23
N GLU A 148 0.38 -10.41 -9.77
CA GLU A 148 -0.46 -9.47 -9.01
C GLU A 148 0.20 -8.96 -7.73
N ARG A 149 0.82 -9.87 -6.96
CA ARG A 149 1.60 -9.53 -5.76
C ARG A 149 2.68 -8.49 -6.07
N LEU A 150 3.36 -8.65 -7.21
CA LEU A 150 4.36 -7.69 -7.68
C LEU A 150 3.75 -6.34 -8.09
N VAL A 151 2.66 -6.36 -8.87
CA VAL A 151 2.08 -5.15 -9.47
C VAL A 151 1.33 -4.30 -8.44
N PHE A 152 0.46 -4.93 -7.63
CA PHE A 152 -0.46 -4.21 -6.75
C PHE A 152 0.00 -4.17 -5.29
N PHE A 153 0.86 -5.09 -4.87
CA PHE A 153 1.14 -5.35 -3.45
C PHE A 153 2.61 -5.20 -3.06
N SER A 154 3.44 -4.57 -3.91
CA SER A 154 4.89 -4.40 -3.69
C SER A 154 5.29 -3.49 -2.52
N THR A 155 4.36 -2.73 -1.95
CA THR A 155 4.61 -1.84 -0.80
C THR A 155 3.55 -2.06 0.28
N SER A 156 3.74 -1.50 1.49
CA SER A 156 2.72 -1.48 2.56
C SER A 156 1.69 -0.36 2.39
N LEU A 157 1.70 0.37 1.28
CA LEU A 157 0.75 1.44 0.98
C LEU A 157 -0.32 0.93 0.00
N SER A 158 -1.56 1.42 0.15
CA SER A 158 -2.62 1.20 -0.84
C SER A 158 -2.23 1.72 -2.22
N LEU A 159 -3.04 1.47 -3.25
CA LEU A 159 -3.00 2.17 -4.53
C LEU A 159 -3.66 3.56 -4.42
N GLY A 160 -3.84 4.25 -5.55
CA GLY A 160 -4.42 5.60 -5.62
C GLY A 160 -3.38 6.72 -5.56
N ARG A 161 -3.84 7.97 -5.77
CA ARG A 161 -2.97 9.16 -5.68
C ARG A 161 -2.67 9.50 -4.23
N ARG A 162 -3.69 9.54 -3.37
CA ARG A 162 -3.50 9.51 -1.92
C ARG A 162 -3.29 8.06 -1.48
N ARG A 163 -2.33 7.84 -0.60
CA ARG A 163 -1.96 6.50 -0.12
C ARG A 163 -2.36 6.36 1.34
N LEU A 164 -2.93 5.22 1.72
CA LEU A 164 -3.10 4.85 3.12
C LEU A 164 -2.13 3.72 3.48
N ALA A 165 -1.63 3.74 4.72
CA ALA A 165 -0.80 2.65 5.23
C ALA A 165 -1.67 1.44 5.57
N GLN A 166 -1.23 0.26 5.13
CA GLN A 166 -1.89 -1.01 5.39
C GLN A 166 -0.93 -1.93 6.15
N GLN A 167 -1.47 -2.63 7.12
CA GLN A 167 -0.83 -3.83 7.66
C GLN A 167 -0.90 -4.93 6.59
N VAL A 168 0.16 -5.71 6.52
CA VAL A 168 0.36 -6.75 5.50
C VAL A 168 0.55 -8.09 6.21
N GLN A 169 -0.03 -9.16 5.68
CA GLN A 169 0.24 -10.50 6.18
C GLN A 169 1.64 -10.98 5.72
N VAL A 170 2.68 -10.55 6.45
CA VAL A 170 4.09 -10.77 6.09
C VAL A 170 4.63 -12.15 6.44
N VAL A 171 3.92 -12.95 7.24
CA VAL A 171 4.35 -14.32 7.58
C VAL A 171 4.23 -15.18 6.32
N PRO A 172 5.29 -15.90 5.91
CA PRO A 172 5.28 -16.72 4.70
C PRO A 172 4.42 -17.97 4.91
N LEU A 173 3.14 -17.88 4.53
CA LEU A 173 2.14 -18.93 4.67
C LEU A 173 1.50 -19.33 3.34
N CYS A 174 1.60 -18.47 2.31
CA CYS A 174 1.04 -18.72 0.98
C CYS A 174 2.10 -19.38 0.08
N LEU A 175 1.67 -19.87 -1.08
CA LEU A 175 2.56 -20.39 -2.12
C LEU A 175 2.68 -19.38 -3.25
N GLY A 176 3.86 -19.35 -3.86
CA GLY A 176 4.18 -18.78 -5.16
C GLY A 176 4.92 -19.83 -6.00
N VAL A 177 5.24 -19.51 -7.26
CA VAL A 177 5.84 -20.47 -8.20
C VAL A 177 7.19 -21.01 -7.72
N ASN A 178 7.90 -20.25 -6.88
CA ASN A 178 9.22 -20.60 -6.35
C ASN A 178 9.20 -21.08 -4.88
N GLY A 179 8.02 -21.38 -4.32
CA GLY A 179 7.87 -21.92 -2.96
C GLY A 179 7.03 -21.02 -2.04
N VAL A 180 7.29 -21.10 -0.74
CA VAL A 180 6.49 -20.39 0.26
C VAL A 180 6.80 -18.90 0.25
N VAL A 181 5.76 -18.08 0.24
CA VAL A 181 5.82 -16.61 0.20
C VAL A 181 4.85 -15.98 1.21
N PRO A 182 5.07 -14.72 1.61
CA PRO A 182 4.05 -13.97 2.36
C PRO A 182 2.76 -13.78 1.56
N CYS A 183 1.63 -13.79 2.24
CA CYS A 183 0.31 -13.53 1.66
C CYS A 183 0.09 -12.01 1.53
N VAL A 184 0.95 -11.33 0.77
CA VAL A 184 0.99 -9.86 0.71
C VAL A 184 -0.29 -9.24 0.15
N GLU A 185 -1.15 -9.99 -0.53
CA GLU A 185 -2.46 -9.56 -1.00
C GLU A 185 -3.49 -9.38 0.13
N ASN A 186 -3.26 -10.02 1.29
CA ASN A 186 -4.07 -9.83 2.48
C ASN A 186 -3.63 -8.57 3.23
N ARG A 187 -4.51 -7.58 3.27
CA ARG A 187 -4.30 -6.24 3.81
C ARG A 187 -5.28 -5.95 4.93
N ARG A 188 -4.88 -5.06 5.84
CA ARG A 188 -5.73 -4.56 6.93
C ARG A 188 -5.42 -3.10 7.25
N TRP A 189 -6.44 -2.31 7.50
CA TRP A 189 -6.32 -0.92 7.95
C TRP A 189 -7.50 -0.55 8.83
N THR A 190 -7.42 0.59 9.50
CA THR A 190 -8.51 1.09 10.37
C THR A 190 -8.79 2.54 10.03
N VAL A 191 -10.08 2.87 9.91
CA VAL A 191 -10.57 4.24 9.76
C VAL A 191 -11.56 4.49 10.90
N GLY A 192 -11.27 5.49 11.74
CA GLY A 192 -12.03 5.70 12.98
C GLY A 192 -12.03 4.44 13.85
N ARG A 193 -13.21 3.85 14.06
CA ARG A 193 -13.43 2.63 14.86
C ARG A 193 -13.70 1.37 14.02
N VAL A 194 -13.55 1.45 12.69
CA VAL A 194 -13.83 0.33 11.80
C VAL A 194 -12.53 -0.21 11.22
N THR A 195 -12.29 -1.49 11.45
CA THR A 195 -11.18 -2.23 10.84
C THR A 195 -11.65 -2.91 9.57
N TYR A 196 -10.94 -2.65 8.47
CA TYR A 196 -11.16 -3.26 7.16
C TYR A 196 -10.04 -4.26 6.89
N ALA A 197 -10.37 -5.35 6.21
CA ALA A 197 -9.38 -6.30 5.73
C ALA A 197 -9.77 -6.89 4.38
N THR A 198 -8.77 -7.20 3.57
CA THR A 198 -8.92 -8.03 2.36
C THR A 198 -8.56 -9.47 2.68
N LEU A 199 -9.24 -10.39 2.01
CA LEU A 199 -8.95 -11.81 2.02
C LEU A 199 -9.02 -12.31 0.58
N ASN A 200 -7.93 -12.89 0.10
CA ASN A 200 -7.90 -13.55 -1.20
C ASN A 200 -8.72 -14.85 -1.11
N ILE A 201 -10.04 -14.81 -1.34
CA ILE A 201 -10.96 -15.96 -1.32
C ILE A 201 -11.54 -16.09 -2.70
N GLN A 202 -11.31 -17.24 -3.34
CA GLN A 202 -11.54 -17.40 -4.77
C GLN A 202 -12.84 -18.13 -5.08
N GLY A 203 -13.39 -17.84 -6.26
CA GLY A 203 -14.42 -18.65 -6.91
C GLY A 203 -13.88 -20.01 -7.37
N SER A 204 -14.65 -20.69 -8.21
CA SER A 204 -14.32 -22.04 -8.71
C SER A 204 -13.93 -23.03 -7.59
N CYS A 205 -14.76 -23.09 -6.54
CA CYS A 205 -14.52 -23.84 -5.29
C CYS A 205 -13.23 -23.45 -4.56
N ASN A 206 -12.88 -22.17 -4.56
CA ASN A 206 -11.66 -21.66 -3.94
C ASN A 206 -10.39 -22.26 -4.59
N ASN A 207 -10.35 -22.29 -5.94
CA ASN A 207 -9.28 -22.88 -6.76
C ASN A 207 -9.21 -24.43 -6.77
N LEU A 208 -10.33 -25.11 -6.47
CA LEU A 208 -10.41 -26.58 -6.43
C LEU A 208 -11.23 -27.20 -7.58
N CYS A 209 -11.99 -26.40 -8.33
CA CYS A 209 -12.94 -26.88 -9.33
C CYS A 209 -12.75 -26.26 -10.73
N ASP A 210 -11.59 -25.70 -11.05
CA ASP A 210 -11.31 -25.13 -12.38
C ASP A 210 -10.48 -26.07 -13.29
N THR A 211 -9.88 -25.53 -14.35
CA THR A 211 -9.15 -26.24 -15.41
C THR A 211 -7.91 -26.95 -14.88
N THR A 212 -7.13 -26.28 -14.03
CA THR A 212 -5.95 -26.81 -13.36
C THR A 212 -5.99 -26.49 -11.85
N PRO A 213 -6.84 -27.19 -11.07
CA PRO A 213 -6.98 -26.91 -9.65
C PRO A 213 -5.66 -27.16 -8.91
N ASP A 214 -5.39 -26.35 -7.89
CA ASP A 214 -4.18 -26.45 -7.06
C ASP A 214 -4.55 -26.64 -5.57
N PRO A 215 -4.69 -27.90 -5.11
CA PRO A 215 -5.02 -28.18 -3.71
C PRO A 215 -3.95 -27.72 -2.71
N ALA A 216 -2.69 -27.63 -3.11
CA ALA A 216 -1.60 -27.22 -2.23
C ALA A 216 -1.64 -25.70 -2.00
N GLU A 217 -1.80 -24.94 -3.08
CA GLU A 217 -2.06 -23.50 -3.04
C GLU A 217 -3.30 -23.21 -2.18
N TYR A 218 -4.43 -23.85 -2.49
CA TYR A 218 -5.68 -23.69 -1.74
C TYR A 218 -5.47 -23.92 -0.25
N ALA A 219 -4.85 -25.04 0.15
CA ALA A 219 -4.68 -25.39 1.55
C ALA A 219 -3.84 -24.34 2.30
N ALA A 220 -2.75 -23.87 1.68
CA ALA A 220 -1.86 -22.87 2.23
C ALA A 220 -2.56 -21.50 2.38
N ARG A 221 -3.14 -20.99 1.30
CA ARG A 221 -3.83 -19.69 1.29
C ARG A 221 -5.06 -19.69 2.19
N ASN A 222 -5.88 -20.74 2.16
CA ASN A 222 -7.07 -20.83 2.99
C ASN A 222 -6.72 -20.84 4.50
N ALA A 223 -5.67 -21.56 4.90
CA ALA A 223 -5.16 -21.51 6.27
C ALA A 223 -4.66 -20.11 6.65
N ALA A 224 -3.95 -19.45 5.73
CA ALA A 224 -3.47 -18.08 5.93
C ALA A 224 -4.62 -17.07 6.07
N ASN A 225 -5.66 -17.17 5.25
CA ASN A 225 -6.85 -16.32 5.32
C ASN A 225 -7.59 -16.49 6.64
N ILE A 226 -7.77 -17.73 7.11
CA ILE A 226 -8.41 -18.00 8.41
C ILE A 226 -7.59 -17.38 9.55
N ALA A 227 -6.26 -17.51 9.51
CA ALA A 227 -5.39 -16.88 10.49
C ALA A 227 -5.49 -15.34 10.45
N TRP A 228 -5.48 -14.76 9.25
CA TRP A 228 -5.63 -13.31 9.03
C TRP A 228 -6.96 -12.77 9.54
N MET A 229 -8.05 -13.48 9.26
CA MET A 229 -9.40 -13.15 9.71
C MET A 229 -9.47 -13.13 11.24
N LYS A 230 -8.95 -14.18 11.90
CA LYS A 230 -8.93 -14.26 13.37
C LYS A 230 -8.12 -13.13 13.99
N GLN A 231 -6.93 -12.84 13.45
CA GLN A 231 -6.10 -11.72 13.89
C GLN A 231 -6.79 -10.37 13.66
N THR A 232 -7.55 -10.24 12.57
CA THR A 232 -8.30 -9.02 12.27
C THR A 232 -9.40 -8.78 13.28
N PHE A 233 -10.14 -9.81 13.69
CA PHE A 233 -11.10 -9.68 14.78
C PHE A 233 -10.44 -9.34 16.11
N GLN A 234 -9.25 -9.87 16.39
CA GLN A 234 -8.48 -9.48 17.59
C GLN A 234 -8.13 -7.99 17.58
N VAL A 235 -7.63 -7.47 16.45
CA VAL A 235 -7.34 -6.04 16.29
C VAL A 235 -8.61 -5.19 16.41
N ALA A 236 -9.74 -5.65 15.86
CA ALA A 236 -10.99 -4.91 15.90
C ALA A 236 -11.60 -4.76 17.30
N VAL A 237 -11.26 -5.66 18.24
CA VAL A 237 -11.70 -5.57 19.65
C VAL A 237 -10.69 -4.84 20.55
N GLU A 238 -9.48 -4.58 20.07
CA GLU A 238 -8.51 -3.79 20.81
C GLU A 238 -8.97 -2.33 20.90
N PRO A 239 -8.92 -1.70 22.09
CA PRO A 239 -9.15 -0.27 22.20
C PRO A 239 -8.15 0.47 21.30
N LEU A 240 -8.63 1.47 20.55
CA LEU A 240 -7.73 2.36 19.80
C LEU A 240 -6.62 2.85 20.75
N PRO A 241 -5.34 2.87 20.31
CA PRO A 241 -4.26 3.32 21.17
C PRO A 241 -4.60 4.71 21.70
N THR A 242 -4.85 4.80 23.00
CA THR A 242 -5.06 6.08 23.66
C THR A 242 -3.73 6.81 23.59
N VAL A 243 -3.63 7.86 22.78
CA VAL A 243 -2.51 8.81 22.91
C VAL A 243 -2.60 9.34 24.35
N PRO A 244 -1.59 9.10 25.21
CA PRO A 244 -1.62 9.63 26.56
C PRO A 244 -1.67 11.16 26.45
N ILE A 245 -2.76 11.78 26.89
CA ILE A 245 -2.81 13.23 27.05
C ILE A 245 -1.86 13.54 28.21
N PRO A 246 -0.74 14.26 28.01
CA PRO A 246 0.07 14.71 29.12
C PRO A 246 -0.70 15.83 29.84
N TYR A 247 -1.55 15.46 30.80
CA TYR A 247 -2.07 16.42 31.76
C TYR A 247 -0.92 16.82 32.69
N ARG A 248 -0.23 17.92 32.35
CA ARG A 248 0.62 18.64 33.29
C ARG A 248 -0.31 19.44 34.21
N LEU A 249 -0.73 18.84 35.32
CA LEU A 249 -1.28 19.59 36.45
C LEU A 249 -0.16 20.41 37.05
N THR A 250 0.05 21.63 36.56
CA THR A 250 0.73 22.65 37.33
C THR A 250 -0.29 23.20 38.31
N GLN A 251 -0.23 22.74 39.56
CA GLN A 251 -0.80 23.49 40.67
C GLN A 251 -0.13 24.87 40.69
N ILE A 252 -0.97 25.92 40.66
CA ILE A 252 -0.60 27.26 41.13
C ILE A 252 -1.13 27.35 42.55
#